data_AF-A0A318DX02-F1
#
_entry.id   AF-A0A318DX02-F1
#
_cell.length_a   1.000
_cell.length_b   1.000
_cell.length_c   1.000
_cell.angle_alpha   90.00
_cell.angle_beta   90.00
_cell.angle_gamma   90.00
#
_symmetry.space_group_name_H-M   'P 1'
#
loop_
_entity.id
_entity.type
_entity.pdbx_description
1 polymer ?
#
loop_
_entity_poly.entity_id
_entity_poly.type
_entity_poly.pdbx_seq_one_letter_code
_entity_poly.pdbx_strand_id
1 'polypeptide(L)'
;MITLLALLSTLSGGVLIYLASAQQRLRASALPAVARRAGWLLVIGGTAIWWYDAGMGPGISAALTMLMLTWVALPYAAWWRTAAAETGE
;
A
#
# COMPACT_ATOMS: atom_id res chain seq x y z
N MET A 1 6.25 18.18 6.64
CA MET A 1 7.05 17.36 5.70
C MET A 1 7.22 15.93 6.19
N ILE A 2 7.49 15.71 7.49
CA ILE A 2 7.61 14.37 8.12
C ILE A 2 6.35 13.53 7.91
N THR A 3 5.18 14.13 8.12
CA THR A 3 3.87 13.50 7.93
C THR A 3 3.66 13.01 6.49
N LEU A 4 4.09 13.77 5.48
CA LEU A 4 4.03 13.36 4.07
C LEU A 4 4.94 12.15 3.80
N LEU A 5 6.15 12.13 4.37
CA LEU A 5 7.07 10.99 4.26
C LEU A 5 6.49 9.73 4.91
N ALA A 6 5.84 9.87 6.07
CA ALA A 6 5.16 8.78 6.75
C ALA A 6 4.06 8.20 5.85
N LEU A 7 3.25 9.08 5.25
CA LEU A 7 2.13 8.75 4.38
C LEU A 7 2.58 8.07 3.08
N LEU A 8 3.58 8.63 2.40
CA LEU A 8 4.15 8.03 1.19
C LEU A 8 4.80 6.68 1.49
N SER A 9 5.52 6.55 2.61
CA SER A 9 6.18 5.30 2.98
C SER A 9 5.16 4.20 3.29
N THR A 10 4.12 4.48 4.08
CA THR A 10 3.08 3.48 4.38
C THR A 10 2.27 3.11 3.13
N LEU A 11 1.95 4.08 2.28
CA LEU A 11 1.25 3.84 1.01
C LEU A 11 2.07 2.98 0.05
N SER A 12 3.29 3.41 -0.28
CA SER A 12 4.18 2.68 -1.19
C SER A 12 4.48 1.28 -0.65
N GLY A 13 4.66 1.15 0.67
CA GLY A 13 4.83 -0.15 1.31
C GLY A 13 3.61 -1.07 1.12
N GLY A 14 2.41 -0.57 1.38
CA GLY A 14 1.15 -1.30 1.18
C GLY A 14 0.93 -1.72 -0.28
N VAL A 15 1.22 -0.83 -1.23
CA VAL A 15 1.14 -1.09 -2.67
C VAL A 15 2.14 -2.17 -3.10
N LEU A 16 3.39 -2.10 -2.65
CA LEU A 16 4.41 -3.10 -2.97
C LEU A 16 4.05 -4.49 -2.43
N ILE A 17 3.51 -4.57 -1.21
CA ILE A 17 3.03 -5.83 -0.63
C ILE A 17 1.90 -6.41 -1.50
N TYR A 18 0.93 -5.58 -1.89
CA TYR A 18 -0.17 -6.01 -2.75
C TYR A 18 0.33 -6.50 -4.11
N LEU A 19 1.17 -5.72 -4.79
CA LEU A 19 1.66 -6.06 -6.12
C LEU A 19 2.63 -7.26 -6.14
N ALA A 20 3.22 -7.62 -5.01
CA ALA A 20 3.99 -8.85 -4.86
C ALA A 20 3.11 -10.07 -4.52
N SER A 21 1.81 -9.88 -4.28
CA SER A 21 0.87 -10.98 -4.05
C SER A 21 0.48 -11.66 -5.37
N ALA A 22 0.34 -12.98 -5.37
CA ALA A 22 -0.07 -13.74 -6.55
C ALA A 22 -1.52 -13.43 -6.99
N GLN A 23 -2.36 -12.93 -6.08
CA GLN A 23 -3.77 -12.59 -6.35
C GLN A 23 -3.95 -11.15 -6.87
N GLN A 24 -2.87 -10.40 -7.11
CA GLN A 24 -3.01 -9.05 -7.65
C GLN A 24 -3.42 -9.09 -9.12
N ARG A 25 -4.54 -8.42 -9.42
CA ARG A 25 -5.08 -8.32 -10.79
C ARG A 25 -4.62 -7.04 -11.51
N LEU A 26 -3.61 -6.36 -10.96
CA LEU A 26 -3.06 -5.09 -11.43
C LEU A 26 -1.82 -5.24 -12.33
N ARG A 27 -1.26 -6.43 -12.51
CA ARG A 27 -0.18 -6.70 -13.46
C ARG A 27 -0.34 -8.10 -14.03
N ALA A 28 0.22 -8.31 -15.23
CA ALA A 28 0.28 -9.63 -15.84
C ALA A 28 1.16 -10.62 -15.05
N SER A 29 2.14 -10.12 -14.30
CA SER A 29 2.99 -10.93 -13.42
C SER A 29 3.20 -10.21 -12.09
N ALA A 30 3.23 -11.00 -11.01
CA ALA A 30 3.48 -10.52 -9.66
C ALA A 30 4.92 -10.00 -9.52
N LEU A 31 5.12 -9.00 -8.65
CA LEU A 31 6.49 -8.58 -8.31
C LEU A 31 7.25 -9.69 -7.56
N PRO A 32 8.58 -9.71 -7.67
CA PRO A 32 9.41 -10.66 -6.93
C PRO A 32 9.23 -10.52 -5.41
N ALA A 33 9.44 -11.62 -4.68
CA ALA A 33 9.28 -11.67 -3.22
C ALA A 33 10.13 -10.63 -2.46
N VAL A 34 11.23 -10.16 -3.07
CA VAL A 34 12.06 -9.06 -2.54
C VAL A 34 11.26 -7.76 -2.42
N ALA A 35 10.38 -7.46 -3.38
CA ALA A 35 9.52 -6.29 -3.34
C ALA A 35 8.53 -6.34 -2.15
N ARG A 36 8.06 -7.54 -1.80
CA ARG A 36 7.21 -7.74 -0.61
C ARG A 36 7.96 -7.39 0.67
N ARG A 37 9.23 -7.81 0.78
CA ARG A 37 10.08 -7.49 1.94
C ARG A 37 10.37 -6.00 2.02
N ALA A 38 10.73 -5.37 0.89
CA ALA A 38 10.90 -3.93 0.81
C ALA A 38 9.62 -3.17 1.20
N GLY A 39 8.45 -3.69 0.79
CA GLY A 39 7.15 -3.14 1.16
C GLY A 39 6.91 -3.18 2.67
N TRP A 40 7.21 -4.30 3.34
CA TRP A 40 7.13 -4.40 4.80
C TRP A 40 8.08 -3.43 5.50
N LEU A 41 9.31 -3.27 5.01
CA LEU A 41 10.26 -2.29 5.56
C LEU A 41 9.72 -0.86 5.47
N LEU A 42 9.11 -0.51 4.34
CA LEU A 42 8.47 0.80 4.14
C LEU A 42 7.26 1.01 5.06
N VAL A 43 6.43 -0.01 5.28
CA VAL A 43 5.30 0.07 6.22
C VAL A 43 5.78 0.26 7.66
N ILE A 44 6.78 -0.52 8.09
CA ILE A 44 7.35 -0.43 9.44
C ILE A 44 8.00 0.95 9.63
N GLY A 45 8.81 1.39 8.66
CA GLY A 45 9.45 2.71 8.68
C GLY A 45 8.43 3.84 8.69
N GLY A 46 7.41 3.79 7.82
CA GLY A 46 6.34 4.79 7.79
C GLY A 46 5.55 4.86 9.08
N THR A 47 5.24 3.71 9.70
CA THR A 47 4.59 3.65 11.02
C THR A 47 5.45 4.26 12.12
N ALA A 48 6.77 4.02 12.10
CA ALA A 48 7.69 4.63 13.04
C ALA A 48 7.75 6.15 12.89
N ILE A 49 7.71 6.67 11.66
CA ILE A 49 7.64 8.11 11.39
C ILE A 49 6.33 8.72 11.91
N TRP A 50 5.19 8.04 11.69
CA TRP A 50 3.90 8.44 12.26
C TRP A 50 3.92 8.50 13.79
N TRP A 51 4.53 7.50 14.43
CA TRP A 51 4.69 7.48 15.88
C TRP A 51 5.55 8.65 16.37
N TYR A 52 6.65 8.94 15.69
CA TYR A 52 7.54 10.05 16.04
C TYR A 52 6.85 11.42 15.91
N ASP A 53 6.11 11.66 14.82
CA ASP A 53 5.50 12.96 14.51
C ASP A 53 4.22 13.23 15.30
N ALA A 54 3.32 12.25 15.39
CA ALA A 54 1.98 12.43 15.97
C ALA A 54 1.84 11.85 17.39
N GLY A 55 2.77 10.99 17.82
CA GLY A 55 2.64 10.20 19.06
C GLY A 55 1.99 8.84 18.83
N MET A 56 2.05 7.98 19.85
CA MET A 56 1.75 6.54 19.70
C MET A 56 0.31 6.25 19.23
N GLY A 57 -0.68 6.82 19.91
CA GLY A 57 -2.09 6.63 19.58
C GLY A 57 -2.46 7.09 18.17
N PRO A 58 -2.39 8.40 17.88
CA PRO A 58 -2.78 8.93 16.58
C PRO A 58 -1.87 8.45 15.44
N GLY A 59 -0.57 8.20 15.70
CA GLY A 59 0.36 7.69 14.71
C GLY A 59 0.02 6.26 14.25
N ILE A 60 -0.26 5.36 15.19
CA ILE A 60 -0.68 3.99 14.87
C ILE A 60 -2.03 4.01 14.15
N SER A 61 -2.99 4.81 14.62
CA SER A 61 -4.29 4.95 13.96
C SER A 61 -4.15 5.44 12.52
N ALA A 62 -3.36 6.49 12.28
CA ALA A 62 -3.12 7.03 10.94
C ALA A 62 -2.46 6.01 10.00
N ALA A 63 -1.44 5.29 10.49
CA ALA A 63 -0.77 4.25 9.72
C ALA A 63 -1.74 3.12 9.33
N LEU A 64 -2.53 2.63 10.29
CA LEU A 64 -3.52 1.58 10.05
C LEU A 64 -4.62 2.03 9.09
N THR A 65 -5.17 3.24 9.28
CA THR A 65 -6.17 3.81 8.36
C THR A 65 -5.63 3.87 6.94
N MET A 66 -4.38 4.31 6.76
CA MET A 66 -3.76 4.37 5.44
C MET A 66 -3.59 2.98 4.82
N LEU A 67 -3.15 1.99 5.59
CA LEU A 67 -3.02 0.61 5.12
C LEU A 67 -4.37 0.00 4.73
N MET A 68 -5.39 0.17 5.57
CA MET A 68 -6.75 -0.30 5.29
C MET A 68 -7.27 0.31 4.00
N LEU A 69 -7.15 1.63 3.85
CA LEU A 69 -7.58 2.33 2.64
C LEU A 69 -6.84 1.82 1.40
N THR A 70 -5.53 1.65 1.51
CA THR A 70 -4.68 1.14 0.41
C THR A 70 -5.13 -0.25 -0.02
N TRP A 71 -5.35 -1.16 0.92
CA TRP A 71 -5.73 -2.54 0.63
C TRP A 71 -7.19 -2.72 0.20
N VAL A 72 -8.08 -1.78 0.53
CA VAL A 72 -9.44 -1.75 -0.04
C VAL A 72 -9.41 -1.14 -1.44
N ALA A 73 -8.72 -0.02 -1.65
CA ALA A 73 -8.72 0.68 -2.92
C ALA A 73 -8.04 -0.12 -4.05
N LEU A 74 -6.99 -0.88 -3.77
CA LEU A 74 -6.23 -1.63 -4.77
C LEU A 74 -7.06 -2.71 -5.50
N PRO A 75 -7.78 -3.62 -4.81
CA PRO A 75 -8.71 -4.55 -5.46
C PRO A 75 -9.77 -3.87 -6.32
N TYR A 76 -10.34 -2.75 -5.85
CA TYR A 76 -11.33 -2.01 -6.64
C TYR A 76 -10.71 -1.37 -7.89
N ALA A 77 -9.51 -0.80 -7.77
CA ALA A 77 -8.76 -0.30 -8.93
C ALA A 77 -8.41 -1.43 -9.91
N ALA A 78 -8.06 -2.62 -9.40
CA ALA A 78 -7.81 -3.79 -10.21
C ALA A 78 -9.07 -4.23 -10.96
N TRP A 79 -10.22 -4.26 -10.28
CA TRP A 79 -11.52 -4.60 -10.86
C TRP A 79 -11.95 -3.61 -11.93
N TRP A 80 -11.83 -2.30 -11.66
CA TRP A 80 -12.14 -1.26 -12.65
C TRP A 80 -11.32 -1.50 -13.93
N ARG A 81 -10.02 -1.75 -13.77
CA ARG A 81 -9.13 -1.95 -14.92
C ARG A 81 -9.50 -3.18 -15.75
N THR A 82 -9.92 -4.27 -15.11
CA THR A 82 -10.39 -5.46 -15.85
C THR A 82 -11.72 -5.18 -16.55
N ALA A 83 -12.67 -4.53 -15.88
CA ALA A 83 -13.96 -4.17 -16.48
C ALA A 83 -13.80 -3.24 -17.70
N ALA A 84 -12.90 -2.26 -17.62
CA ALA A 84 -12.59 -1.35 -18.72
C ALA A 84 -11.96 -2.08 -19.92
N ALA A 85 -11.19 -3.14 -19.69
CA ALA A 85 -10.64 -3.96 -20.77
C ALA A 85 -11.75 -4.74 -21.50
N GLU A 86 -12.74 -5.26 -20.76
CA GLU A 86 -13.89 -6.00 -21.31
C GLU A 86 -14.88 -5.14 -22.10
N THR A 87 -14.92 -3.82 -21.87
CA THR A 87 -15.83 -2.90 -22.59
C THR A 87 -15.23 -2.30 -23.86
N GLY A 88 -13.92 -2.47 -24.08
CA GLY A 88 -13.20 -1.95 -25.24
C GLY A 88 -13.04 -2.94 -26.40
N GLU A 89 -13.53 -4.18 -26.23
CA GLU A 89 -13.69 -5.20 -27.28
C GLU A 89 -15.08 -5.11 -27.92
#